data_AF-A0A814GYM1-F1
#
_entry.id   AF-A0A814GYM1-F1
#
_cell.length_a   1.000
_cell.length_b   1.000
_cell.length_c   1.000
_cell.angle_alpha   90.00
_cell.angle_beta   90.00
_cell.angle_gamma   90.00
#
_symmetry.space_group_name_H-M   'P 1'
#
loop_
_entity.id
_entity.type
_entity.pdbx_description
1 polymer ?
#
loop_
_entity_poly.entity_id
_entity_poly.type
_entity_poly.pdbx_seq_one_letter_code
_entity_poly.pdbx_strand_id
1 'polypeptide(L)'
;WEFKNQHIDSAIISNKLLYEDFSSLYRLSNQNFKLLYRGTKDGFNASDFHRKCDGKNNTLTIIKTDKSFIFGGFTGAAWSSDEKYVFDENSFVFSLKNNEKTKYFMNCKDPNEAIYCSKNLGPCFGKGDISIADQSNMSNKNKSNLGNSYEEEDSKDEDYDMSYLLAGSKLFNVAEIEVFQKVYRNLTLEEIVKFSEKNKLNKEEIGKYYETFNAMAINENMTFHSFSKYLALKIKIFKNENELNEMKKLFEFVFNYFDEDQSGFLEFDEFLTSVAIFDTDDRELQRKEIFNFLFDYADKDKNQELDRQEIEKILDRFPIVLNKSFLQPKIESFLQKHKLESLKKEYFTFILDGDYDVDEDEQNFDTDEYNESEYAILLEFLNDFKLDEKYCNILLNEFNKIENKHLKINKLKFQTMAKYLNDTFTLDQINFLFFRVEQRNQDGYITLQDLINTFKVEFKPSSKTILTNIFMDLDSSRDGQISYDEWESIGKVFPKIKNDLNRIFDLIDDNRNGSISFKEFMTAFKLINQLNNKKAKTTNNDGLEKYQN
;
A
#
# COMPACT_ATOMS: atom_id res chain seq x y z
N TRP A 1 35.85 19.98 -36.03
CA TRP A 1 35.49 19.45 -34.71
C TRP A 1 33.98 19.31 -34.70
N GLU A 2 33.46 18.08 -34.64
CA GLU A 2 32.02 17.85 -34.46
C GLU A 2 31.67 18.20 -33.01
N PHE A 3 30.66 19.04 -32.81
CA PHE A 3 30.13 19.33 -31.48
C PHE A 3 29.51 18.04 -30.93
N LYS A 4 30.08 17.48 -29.88
CA LYS A 4 29.51 16.35 -29.13
C LYS A 4 29.00 16.84 -27.80
N ASN A 5 27.70 16.67 -27.60
CA ASN A 5 27.04 16.98 -26.36
C ASN A 5 27.09 15.76 -25.42
N GLN A 6 27.39 16.00 -24.14
CA GLN A 6 27.47 14.94 -23.13
C GLN A 6 26.09 14.51 -22.60
N HIS A 7 25.07 15.38 -22.74
CA HIS A 7 23.75 15.20 -22.15
C HIS A 7 22.68 14.69 -23.12
N ILE A 8 22.82 14.95 -24.43
CA ILE A 8 21.86 14.51 -25.46
C ILE A 8 22.55 14.23 -26.80
N ASP A 9 22.42 13.00 -27.30
CA ASP A 9 22.95 12.58 -28.61
C ASP A 9 21.95 12.88 -29.73
N SER A 10 21.82 14.16 -30.10
CA SER A 10 20.84 14.65 -31.09
C SER A 10 21.49 15.02 -32.42
N ALA A 11 20.90 14.55 -33.52
CA ALA A 11 21.24 14.97 -34.87
C ALA A 11 20.63 16.34 -35.23
N ILE A 12 19.53 16.73 -34.58
CA ILE A 12 18.89 18.04 -34.75
C ILE A 12 19.69 19.13 -34.01
N ILE A 13 20.02 18.93 -32.73
CA ILE A 13 20.82 19.83 -31.89
C ILE A 13 22.31 19.61 -32.18
N SER A 14 22.70 20.00 -33.39
CA SER A 14 23.97 19.62 -34.03
C SER A 14 25.13 20.60 -33.80
N ASN A 15 24.89 21.74 -33.15
CA ASN A 15 25.93 22.74 -32.91
C ASN A 15 25.77 23.42 -31.55
N LYS A 16 26.85 24.09 -31.12
CA LYS A 16 26.95 24.72 -29.80
C LYS A 16 25.86 25.77 -29.56
N LEU A 17 25.57 26.61 -30.55
CA LEU A 17 24.57 27.70 -30.42
C LEU A 17 23.17 27.12 -30.19
N LEU A 18 22.78 26.12 -31.00
CA LEU A 18 21.51 25.43 -30.82
C LEU A 18 21.44 24.68 -29.48
N TYR A 19 22.56 24.16 -29.00
CA TYR A 19 22.59 23.55 -27.68
C TYR A 19 22.46 24.58 -26.55
N GLU A 20 23.14 25.73 -26.65
CA GLU A 20 22.96 26.84 -25.71
C GLU A 20 21.49 27.28 -25.70
N ASP A 21 20.85 27.36 -26.86
CA ASP A 21 19.42 27.67 -26.99
C ASP A 21 18.52 26.60 -26.35
N PHE A 22 18.78 25.32 -26.62
CA PHE A 22 18.07 24.20 -26.02
C PHE A 22 18.24 24.19 -24.49
N SER A 23 19.47 24.37 -23.99
CA SER A 23 19.79 24.37 -22.56
C SER A 23 19.23 25.57 -21.82
N SER A 24 18.94 26.68 -22.52
CA SER A 24 18.28 27.85 -21.94
C SER A 24 16.81 27.62 -21.61
N LEU A 25 16.21 26.53 -22.11
CA LEU A 25 14.90 26.07 -21.63
C LEU A 25 15.09 25.45 -20.25
N TYR A 26 14.76 26.21 -19.19
CA TYR A 26 15.07 25.87 -17.80
C TYR A 26 14.65 24.43 -17.40
N ARG A 27 13.52 23.92 -17.92
CA ARG A 27 13.02 22.53 -17.70
C ARG A 27 13.81 21.42 -18.38
N LEU A 28 14.77 21.77 -19.23
CA LEU A 28 15.62 20.82 -19.96
C LEU A 28 17.11 20.98 -19.62
N SER A 29 17.45 22.00 -18.81
CA SER A 29 18.81 22.26 -18.37
C SER A 29 19.35 21.13 -17.48
N ASN A 30 20.62 20.74 -17.70
CA ASN A 30 21.35 19.71 -16.92
C ASN A 30 20.72 18.31 -16.90
N GLN A 31 19.77 18.01 -17.79
CA GLN A 31 19.13 16.70 -17.88
C GLN A 31 19.84 15.78 -18.87
N ASN A 32 19.98 14.50 -18.53
CA ASN A 32 20.50 13.50 -19.45
C ASN A 32 19.37 12.85 -20.24
N PHE A 33 19.62 12.59 -21.52
CA PHE A 33 18.62 12.05 -22.43
C PHE A 33 19.21 10.89 -23.23
N LYS A 34 18.47 9.78 -23.27
CA LYS A 34 18.79 8.60 -24.07
C LYS A 34 17.86 8.52 -25.27
N LEU A 35 18.43 8.41 -26.47
CA LEU A 35 17.66 8.28 -27.70
C LEU A 35 16.82 6.98 -27.69
N LEU A 36 15.51 7.12 -27.92
CA LEU A 36 14.58 6.01 -28.13
C LEU A 36 14.31 5.77 -29.62
N TYR A 37 14.05 6.85 -30.34
CA TYR A 37 13.59 6.84 -31.72
C TYR A 37 14.19 8.01 -32.50
N ARG A 38 14.67 7.75 -33.72
CA ARG A 38 15.09 8.77 -34.68
C ARG A 38 14.51 8.43 -36.05
N GLY A 39 13.78 9.35 -36.67
CA GLY A 39 13.07 9.12 -37.93
C GLY A 39 13.98 8.62 -39.05
N THR A 40 15.14 9.25 -39.25
CA THR A 40 16.10 8.81 -40.28
C THR A 40 16.74 7.44 -40.02
N LYS A 41 16.69 6.94 -38.79
CA LYS A 41 17.26 5.65 -38.38
C LYS A 41 16.22 4.54 -38.31
N ASP A 42 15.06 4.84 -37.74
CA ASP A 42 14.06 3.86 -37.34
C ASP A 42 12.83 3.84 -38.27
N GLY A 43 12.69 4.83 -39.16
CA GLY A 43 11.55 5.02 -40.06
C GLY A 43 10.65 6.18 -39.61
N PHE A 44 9.80 6.68 -40.51
CA PHE A 44 8.91 7.83 -40.27
C PHE A 44 7.42 7.44 -40.13
N ASN A 45 7.12 6.14 -40.04
CA ASN A 45 5.76 5.66 -39.86
C ASN A 45 5.34 5.76 -38.38
N ALA A 46 4.04 5.88 -38.13
CA ALA A 46 3.51 5.87 -36.76
C ALA A 46 3.88 4.57 -36.02
N SER A 47 3.84 3.44 -36.73
CA SER A 47 4.22 2.13 -36.18
C SER A 47 5.70 2.02 -35.76
N ASP A 48 6.59 2.80 -36.38
CA ASP A 48 8.01 2.85 -36.00
C ASP A 48 8.20 3.59 -34.68
N PHE A 49 7.47 4.69 -34.49
CA PHE A 49 7.40 5.41 -33.23
C PHE A 49 6.84 4.53 -32.10
N HIS A 50 5.66 3.93 -32.28
CA HIS A 50 5.02 3.11 -31.23
C HIS A 50 5.87 1.91 -30.82
N ARG A 51 6.52 1.25 -31.77
CA ARG A 51 7.44 0.13 -31.48
C ARG A 51 8.59 0.53 -30.55
N LYS A 52 9.00 1.80 -30.56
CA LYS A 52 10.11 2.33 -29.76
C LYS A 52 9.66 3.04 -28.49
N CYS A 53 8.51 3.70 -28.52
CA CYS A 53 8.11 4.68 -27.52
C CYS A 53 6.89 4.27 -26.68
N ASP A 54 6.09 3.27 -27.08
CA ASP A 54 4.96 2.83 -26.25
C ASP A 54 5.44 2.31 -24.88
N GLY A 55 4.74 2.73 -23.83
CA GLY A 55 5.09 2.49 -22.43
C GLY A 55 6.28 3.31 -21.92
N LYS A 56 6.85 4.22 -22.73
CA LYS A 56 7.92 5.14 -22.32
C LYS A 56 7.31 6.45 -21.85
N ASN A 57 7.69 6.87 -20.66
CA ASN A 57 7.34 8.13 -20.01
C ASN A 57 8.56 9.06 -19.93
N ASN A 58 8.36 10.30 -19.46
CA ASN A 58 9.41 11.31 -19.33
C ASN A 58 10.21 11.47 -20.63
N THR A 59 9.49 11.70 -21.72
CA THR A 59 10.06 11.74 -23.06
C THR A 59 10.10 13.16 -23.61
N LEU A 60 11.20 13.45 -24.29
CA LEU A 60 11.43 14.69 -25.03
C LEU A 60 11.36 14.38 -26.52
N THR A 61 10.45 15.04 -27.23
CA THR A 61 10.34 15.01 -28.69
C THR A 61 10.95 16.28 -29.27
N ILE A 62 11.88 16.13 -30.22
CA ILE A 62 12.48 17.22 -30.99
C ILE A 62 12.18 16.98 -32.46
N ILE A 63 11.61 17.98 -33.14
CA ILE A 63 11.21 17.91 -34.54
C ILE A 63 11.95 18.98 -35.32
N LYS A 64 12.46 18.61 -36.49
CA LYS A 64 12.99 19.52 -37.50
C LYS A 64 12.17 19.39 -38.77
N THR A 65 11.67 20.51 -39.27
CA THR A 65 10.90 20.53 -40.54
C THR A 65 11.82 20.61 -41.77
N ASP A 66 11.27 20.34 -42.95
CA ASP A 66 11.92 20.58 -44.25
C ASP A 66 12.32 22.05 -44.46
N LYS A 67 11.56 22.98 -43.89
CA LYS A 67 11.89 24.42 -43.83
C LYS A 67 12.87 24.79 -42.71
N SER A 68 13.46 23.81 -42.04
CA SER A 68 14.45 24.00 -40.98
C SER A 68 13.95 24.75 -39.73
N PHE A 69 12.65 24.70 -39.44
CA PHE A 69 12.11 25.07 -38.13
C PHE A 69 12.40 23.95 -37.12
N ILE A 70 12.60 24.31 -35.86
CA ILE A 70 12.94 23.37 -34.79
C ILE A 70 12.04 23.67 -33.59
N PHE A 71 11.26 22.68 -33.20
CA PHE A 71 10.31 22.75 -32.09
C PHE A 71 10.07 21.35 -31.53
N GLY A 72 9.28 21.25 -30.47
CA GLY A 72 9.00 19.97 -29.87
C GLY A 72 8.17 20.08 -28.61
N GLY A 73 8.17 19.01 -27.83
CA GLY A 73 7.49 18.95 -26.56
C GLY A 73 8.07 17.89 -25.65
N PHE A 74 7.84 18.06 -24.36
CA PHE A 74 8.16 17.08 -23.33
C PHE A 74 6.86 16.62 -22.68
N THR A 75 6.77 15.33 -22.39
CA THR A 75 5.69 14.77 -21.58
C THR A 75 6.25 13.80 -20.54
N GLY A 76 5.78 13.93 -19.31
CA GLY A 76 5.94 12.95 -18.24
C GLY A 76 5.02 11.75 -18.37
N ALA A 77 3.94 11.83 -19.15
CA ALA A 77 3.06 10.69 -19.40
C ALA A 77 3.70 9.63 -20.31
N ALA A 78 3.24 8.37 -20.15
CA ALA A 78 3.65 7.28 -21.00
C ALA A 78 2.88 7.31 -22.33
N TRP A 79 3.57 7.11 -23.46
CA TRP A 79 2.92 6.91 -24.75
C TRP A 79 2.19 5.56 -24.80
N SER A 80 1.07 5.52 -25.52
CA SER A 80 0.36 4.28 -25.83
C SER A 80 -0.36 4.35 -27.18
N SER A 81 -1.04 3.26 -27.53
CA SER A 81 -1.82 3.12 -28.77
C SER A 81 -3.33 3.04 -28.49
N ASP A 82 -3.81 3.65 -27.39
CA ASP A 82 -5.15 3.43 -26.83
C ASP A 82 -6.27 4.34 -27.39
N GLU A 83 -5.97 5.22 -28.35
CA GLU A 83 -6.90 6.20 -28.93
C GLU A 83 -7.50 7.19 -27.91
N LYS A 84 -6.70 7.68 -26.94
CA LYS A 84 -7.19 8.52 -25.83
C LYS A 84 -6.27 9.68 -25.49
N TYR A 85 -6.84 10.71 -24.89
CA TYR A 85 -6.07 11.74 -24.20
C TYR A 85 -5.49 11.20 -22.90
N VAL A 86 -4.30 11.69 -22.55
CA VAL A 86 -3.61 11.31 -21.32
C VAL A 86 -3.27 12.55 -20.53
N PHE A 87 -3.57 12.48 -19.23
CA PHE A 87 -3.32 13.56 -18.29
C PHE A 87 -1.81 13.76 -18.05
N ASP A 88 -1.32 14.99 -18.19
CA ASP A 88 0.04 15.38 -17.79
C ASP A 88 0.18 16.89 -17.55
N GLU A 89 0.19 17.30 -16.28
CA GLU A 89 0.40 18.69 -15.86
C GLU A 89 1.82 19.20 -16.13
N ASN A 90 2.78 18.29 -16.28
CA ASN A 90 4.19 18.60 -16.44
C ASN A 90 4.57 18.72 -17.92
N SER A 91 3.62 18.48 -18.81
CA SER A 91 3.81 18.57 -20.25
C SER A 91 4.01 20.02 -20.70
N PHE A 92 4.90 20.22 -21.65
CA PHE A 92 5.14 21.52 -22.27
C PHE A 92 5.56 21.37 -23.73
N VAL A 93 5.36 22.43 -24.51
CA VAL A 93 5.85 22.53 -25.88
C VAL A 93 6.80 23.72 -26.00
N PHE A 94 7.71 23.65 -26.95
CA PHE A 94 8.72 24.68 -27.14
C PHE A 94 9.01 24.92 -28.63
N SER A 95 9.50 26.11 -28.93
CA SER A 95 10.00 26.50 -30.26
C SER A 95 11.42 27.04 -30.11
N LEU A 96 12.41 26.41 -30.76
CA LEU A 96 13.80 26.86 -30.76
C LEU A 96 14.14 27.69 -31.99
N LYS A 97 13.50 27.38 -33.12
CA LYS A 97 13.73 28.07 -34.39
C LYS A 97 12.42 28.21 -35.14
N ASN A 98 11.97 29.45 -35.26
CA ASN A 98 10.73 29.89 -35.91
C ASN A 98 10.95 31.17 -36.74
N ASN A 99 9.88 31.71 -37.32
CA ASN A 99 9.91 32.92 -38.13
C ASN A 99 10.37 34.17 -37.36
N GLU A 100 10.10 34.21 -36.06
CA GLU A 100 10.36 35.38 -35.20
C GLU A 100 11.78 35.37 -34.63
N LYS A 101 12.48 34.23 -34.73
CA LYS A 101 13.82 34.01 -34.16
C LYS A 101 13.87 34.20 -32.65
N THR A 102 12.72 34.07 -32.00
CA THR A 102 12.55 34.08 -30.54
C THR A 102 12.36 32.65 -30.06
N LYS A 103 12.76 32.35 -28.83
CA LYS A 103 12.51 31.04 -28.22
C LYS A 103 11.19 31.09 -27.49
N TYR A 104 10.37 30.07 -27.66
CA TYR A 104 9.09 29.96 -26.96
C TYR A 104 9.06 28.71 -26.10
N PHE A 105 8.45 28.86 -24.94
CA PHE A 105 8.19 27.81 -23.98
C PHE A 105 6.74 27.97 -23.50
N MET A 106 5.93 26.93 -23.64
CA MET A 106 4.49 27.00 -23.38
C MET A 106 4.06 25.84 -22.52
N ASN A 107 3.40 26.17 -21.42
CA ASN A 107 2.88 25.19 -20.48
C ASN A 107 1.55 24.62 -20.99
N CYS A 108 1.25 23.38 -20.57
CA CYS A 108 -0.06 22.79 -20.80
C CYS A 108 -1.10 23.46 -19.90
N LYS A 109 -2.13 24.08 -20.50
CA LYS A 109 -3.23 24.69 -19.74
C LYS A 109 -4.43 23.77 -19.52
N ASP A 110 -4.57 22.73 -20.33
CA ASP A 110 -5.50 21.63 -20.06
C ASP A 110 -4.73 20.32 -19.87
N PRO A 111 -4.26 20.05 -18.64
CA PRO A 111 -3.51 18.84 -18.34
C PRO A 111 -4.23 17.55 -18.71
N ASN A 112 -5.56 17.50 -18.73
CA ASN A 112 -6.31 16.27 -19.06
C ASN A 112 -6.12 15.83 -20.52
N GLU A 113 -5.69 16.77 -21.36
CA GLU A 113 -5.52 16.59 -22.79
C GLU A 113 -4.08 16.91 -23.24
N ALA A 114 -3.13 16.78 -22.32
CA ALA A 114 -1.73 17.11 -22.56
C ALA A 114 -1.13 16.37 -23.76
N ILE A 115 -1.39 15.07 -23.89
CA ILE A 115 -1.03 14.29 -25.08
C ILE A 115 -2.20 13.43 -25.56
N TYR A 116 -2.20 13.11 -26.85
CA TYR A 116 -3.15 12.17 -27.46
C TYR A 116 -2.42 10.93 -27.98
N CYS A 117 -2.78 9.77 -27.45
CA CYS A 117 -2.16 8.49 -27.79
C CYS A 117 -3.03 7.75 -28.80
N SER A 118 -2.60 7.65 -30.06
CA SER A 118 -3.33 6.98 -31.16
C SER A 118 -2.37 6.16 -31.98
N LYS A 119 -2.75 4.93 -32.35
CA LYS A 119 -1.88 3.99 -33.08
C LYS A 119 -1.51 4.46 -34.50
N ASN A 120 -2.25 5.46 -35.01
CA ASN A 120 -2.13 5.99 -36.37
C ASN A 120 -1.31 7.28 -36.43
N LEU A 121 -0.83 7.78 -35.29
CA LEU A 121 -0.05 9.01 -35.17
C LEU A 121 1.30 8.71 -34.51
N GLY A 122 2.30 9.53 -34.81
CA GLY A 122 3.49 9.62 -33.98
C GLY A 122 3.19 10.43 -32.70
N PRO A 123 4.17 11.18 -32.17
CA PRO A 123 3.93 12.10 -31.06
C PRO A 123 2.79 13.09 -31.35
N CYS A 124 1.88 13.22 -30.41
CA CYS A 124 0.77 14.19 -30.48
C CYS A 124 0.63 14.90 -29.13
N PHE A 125 0.87 16.21 -29.12
CA PHE A 125 0.73 17.08 -27.96
C PHE A 125 -0.53 17.92 -28.12
N GLY A 126 -1.37 17.91 -27.08
CA GLY A 126 -2.57 18.72 -26.99
C GLY A 126 -3.68 18.23 -27.91
N LYS A 127 -4.66 19.10 -28.14
CA LYS A 127 -5.70 18.95 -29.17
C LYS A 127 -5.15 19.23 -30.58
N GLY A 128 -4.02 18.61 -30.91
CA GLY A 128 -3.33 18.78 -32.19
C GLY A 128 -2.48 20.05 -32.29
N ASP A 129 -2.06 20.61 -31.16
CA ASP A 129 -1.05 21.69 -31.10
C ASP A 129 0.23 21.25 -31.82
N ILE A 130 0.65 20.00 -31.59
CA ILE A 130 1.59 19.26 -32.43
C ILE A 130 0.98 17.90 -32.74
N SER A 131 0.87 17.52 -34.01
CA SER A 131 0.46 16.17 -34.41
C SER A 131 1.33 15.66 -35.56
N ILE A 132 2.00 14.52 -35.33
CA ILE A 132 2.84 13.85 -36.31
C ILE A 132 2.04 12.72 -36.94
N ALA A 133 1.84 12.78 -38.25
CA ALA A 133 1.07 11.78 -38.98
C ALA A 133 1.95 10.59 -39.40
N ASP A 134 1.31 9.49 -39.80
CA ASP A 134 2.00 8.40 -40.49
C ASP A 134 2.74 8.90 -41.74
N GLN A 135 3.90 8.31 -42.02
CA GLN A 135 4.83 8.73 -43.08
C GLN A 135 5.18 10.23 -42.99
N SER A 136 5.48 10.69 -41.77
CA SER A 136 5.63 12.12 -41.43
C SER A 136 6.60 12.93 -42.29
N ASN A 137 7.56 12.29 -42.96
CA ASN A 137 8.50 12.93 -43.87
C ASN A 137 7.94 13.23 -45.28
N MET A 138 6.85 12.58 -45.67
CA MET A 138 6.18 12.75 -46.98
C MET A 138 4.71 13.13 -46.84
N SER A 139 4.18 13.12 -45.61
CA SER A 139 2.80 13.38 -45.30
C SER A 139 2.54 14.88 -45.14
N ASN A 140 1.63 15.43 -45.95
CA ASN A 140 1.11 16.79 -45.77
C ASN A 140 0.08 16.91 -44.63
N LYS A 141 0.02 15.91 -43.73
CA LYS A 141 -0.97 15.82 -42.66
C LYS A 141 -0.40 16.06 -41.26
N ASN A 142 0.91 16.27 -41.11
CA ASN A 142 1.44 16.74 -39.82
C ASN A 142 0.86 18.13 -39.53
N LYS A 143 0.51 18.39 -38.28
CA LYS A 143 -0.13 19.64 -37.87
C LYS A 143 0.66 20.37 -36.80
N SER A 144 0.70 21.69 -36.95
CA SER A 144 1.11 22.66 -35.94
C SER A 144 -0.08 23.60 -35.75
N ASN A 145 -0.81 23.49 -34.66
CA ASN A 145 -1.97 24.32 -34.39
C ASN A 145 -1.97 24.77 -32.93
N LEU A 146 -0.86 25.37 -32.53
CA LEU A 146 -0.63 25.84 -31.17
C LEU A 146 -1.73 26.83 -30.72
N GLY A 147 -2.10 26.77 -29.44
CA GLY A 147 -3.12 27.61 -28.82
C GLY A 147 -4.39 26.87 -28.41
N ASN A 148 -4.44 25.53 -28.52
CA ASN A 148 -5.60 24.77 -28.01
C ASN A 148 -5.34 24.27 -26.59
N SER A 149 -4.28 23.50 -26.38
CA SER A 149 -3.92 22.95 -25.06
C SER A 149 -2.66 23.59 -24.48
N TYR A 150 -1.90 24.31 -25.30
CA TYR A 150 -0.65 24.97 -24.92
C TYR A 150 -0.64 26.43 -25.35
N GLU A 151 -0.23 27.29 -24.43
CA GLU A 151 -0.04 28.71 -24.71
C GLU A 151 0.97 29.34 -23.74
N GLU A 152 1.40 30.57 -24.05
CA GLU A 152 2.33 31.34 -23.22
C GLU A 152 1.59 31.93 -22.00
N GLU A 153 2.26 31.98 -20.83
CA GLU A 153 1.64 32.50 -19.60
C GLU A 153 1.25 33.99 -19.69
N ASP A 154 1.91 34.74 -20.58
CA ASP A 154 1.81 36.20 -20.71
C ASP A 154 1.26 36.66 -22.07
N SER A 155 0.41 35.88 -22.76
CA SER A 155 -0.16 36.31 -24.04
C SER A 155 -1.05 37.56 -23.86
N LYS A 156 -0.51 38.74 -24.17
CA LYS A 156 -1.13 40.05 -23.95
C LYS A 156 -2.17 40.47 -25.01
N ASP A 157 -2.39 39.66 -26.03
CA ASP A 157 -3.36 39.94 -27.09
C ASP A 157 -4.15 38.67 -27.44
N GLU A 158 -5.48 38.68 -27.19
CA GLU A 158 -6.41 37.59 -27.53
C GLU A 158 -6.49 37.30 -29.05
N ASP A 159 -5.95 38.21 -29.89
CA ASP A 159 -6.02 38.14 -31.37
C ASP A 159 -4.72 37.61 -32.04
N TYR A 160 -3.69 37.24 -31.27
CA TYR A 160 -2.43 36.76 -31.84
C TYR A 160 -2.52 35.28 -32.25
N ASP A 161 -2.52 35.01 -33.57
CA ASP A 161 -2.60 33.64 -34.12
C ASP A 161 -1.27 32.88 -33.95
N MET A 162 -1.20 32.09 -32.86
CA MET A 162 -0.04 31.24 -32.54
C MET A 162 0.14 30.02 -33.42
N SER A 163 -0.80 29.70 -34.32
CA SER A 163 -0.77 28.44 -35.08
C SER A 163 0.44 28.31 -36.02
N TYR A 164 1.09 29.42 -36.37
CA TYR A 164 2.29 29.46 -37.20
C TYR A 164 3.61 29.47 -36.40
N LEU A 165 3.56 29.56 -35.07
CA LEU A 165 4.73 29.80 -34.22
C LEU A 165 5.74 28.65 -34.22
N LEU A 166 5.26 27.41 -34.34
CA LEU A 166 6.14 26.23 -34.28
C LEU A 166 6.76 25.92 -35.64
N ALA A 167 5.92 25.55 -36.61
CA ALA A 167 6.38 25.05 -37.90
C ALA A 167 6.38 26.09 -39.03
N GLY A 168 6.02 27.35 -38.74
CA GLY A 168 5.84 28.41 -39.76
C GLY A 168 4.61 28.22 -40.65
N SER A 169 3.84 27.14 -40.46
CA SER A 169 2.60 26.80 -41.17
C SER A 169 1.79 25.76 -40.39
N LYS A 170 0.47 25.74 -40.59
CA LYS A 170 -0.42 24.76 -39.96
C LYS A 170 -0.13 23.31 -40.36
N LEU A 171 0.42 23.11 -41.55
CA LEU A 171 0.85 21.82 -42.08
C LEU A 171 2.33 21.88 -42.46
N PHE A 172 3.07 20.80 -42.26
CA PHE A 172 4.51 20.71 -42.58
C PHE A 172 4.94 19.27 -42.85
N ASN A 173 6.12 19.10 -43.45
CA ASN A 173 6.80 17.80 -43.52
C ASN A 173 7.92 17.74 -42.49
N VAL A 174 8.15 16.55 -41.93
CA VAL A 174 9.25 16.28 -41.01
C VAL A 174 10.51 15.96 -41.80
N ALA A 175 11.59 16.75 -41.62
CA ALA A 175 12.90 16.39 -42.13
C ALA A 175 13.63 15.42 -41.18
N GLU A 176 13.45 15.62 -39.87
CA GLU A 176 13.94 14.71 -38.84
C GLU A 176 13.06 14.82 -37.59
N ILE A 177 12.92 13.71 -36.87
CA ILE A 177 12.25 13.66 -35.57
C ILE A 177 13.05 12.76 -34.64
N GLU A 178 13.28 13.22 -33.43
CA GLU A 178 14.01 12.47 -32.40
C GLU A 178 13.18 12.44 -31.13
N VAL A 179 13.03 11.27 -30.52
CA VAL A 179 12.40 11.10 -29.22
C VAL A 179 13.43 10.50 -28.27
N PHE A 180 13.60 11.17 -27.13
CA PHE A 180 14.52 10.79 -26.09
C PHE A 180 13.76 10.48 -24.81
N GLN A 181 14.27 9.55 -24.01
CA GLN A 181 13.84 9.34 -22.65
C GLN A 181 14.78 10.07 -21.70
N LYS A 182 14.24 10.80 -20.73
CA LYS A 182 15.00 11.34 -19.62
C LYS A 182 15.70 10.20 -18.88
N VAL A 183 16.99 10.38 -18.61
CA VAL A 183 17.81 9.45 -17.83
C VAL A 183 18.22 10.14 -16.56
N TYR A 184 17.90 9.51 -15.44
CA TYR A 184 18.27 10.01 -14.13
C TYR A 184 19.70 9.58 -13.82
N ARG A 185 20.45 10.45 -13.13
CA ARG A 185 21.78 10.07 -12.63
C ARG A 185 21.62 8.90 -11.65
N ASN A 186 22.65 8.07 -11.51
CA ASN A 186 22.65 7.11 -10.42
C ASN A 186 22.95 7.83 -9.10
N LEU A 187 22.30 7.42 -8.01
CA LEU A 187 22.73 7.82 -6.68
C LEU A 187 24.15 7.33 -6.42
N THR A 188 24.96 8.20 -5.83
CA THR A 188 26.29 7.85 -5.35
C THR A 188 26.19 6.96 -4.11
N LEU A 189 27.27 6.24 -3.77
CA LEU A 189 27.30 5.43 -2.56
C LEU A 189 27.13 6.29 -1.30
N GLU A 190 27.69 7.50 -1.29
CA GLU A 190 27.57 8.46 -0.18
C GLU A 190 26.12 8.89 0.04
N GLU A 191 25.39 9.19 -1.04
CA GLU A 191 23.96 9.53 -0.97
C GLU A 191 23.11 8.35 -0.47
N ILE A 192 23.37 7.14 -0.97
CA ILE A 192 22.64 5.94 -0.52
C ILE A 192 22.87 5.72 0.98
N VAL A 193 24.10 5.88 1.48
CA VAL A 193 24.41 5.78 2.90
C VAL A 193 23.67 6.86 3.70
N LYS A 194 23.74 8.13 3.26
CA LYS A 194 23.00 9.25 3.88
C LYS A 194 21.51 8.94 4.02
N PHE A 195 20.88 8.47 2.94
CA PHE A 195 19.44 8.17 2.91
C PHE A 195 19.07 6.94 3.74
N SER A 196 19.94 5.92 3.75
CA SER A 196 19.77 4.71 4.53
C SER A 196 19.84 5.01 6.03
N GLU A 197 20.80 5.81 6.47
CA GLU A 197 20.93 6.22 7.88
C GLU A 197 19.76 7.08 8.35
N LYS A 198 19.34 8.05 7.53
CA LYS A 198 18.23 8.97 7.88
C LYS A 198 16.88 8.25 7.95
N ASN A 199 16.59 7.36 7.01
CA ASN A 199 15.25 6.78 6.85
C ASN A 199 15.15 5.31 7.25
N LYS A 200 16.25 4.68 7.69
CA LYS A 200 16.34 3.25 8.03
C LYS A 200 15.93 2.32 6.88
N LEU A 201 16.11 2.78 5.64
CA LEU A 201 15.79 2.02 4.42
C LEU A 201 17.02 1.31 3.86
N ASN A 202 16.83 0.17 3.23
CA ASN A 202 17.88 -0.52 2.50
C ASN A 202 18.09 0.07 1.08
N LYS A 203 19.19 -0.31 0.44
CA LYS A 203 19.56 0.20 -0.89
C LYS A 203 18.50 -0.08 -1.97
N GLU A 204 17.83 -1.23 -1.91
CA GLU A 204 16.82 -1.61 -2.91
C GLU A 204 15.56 -0.74 -2.77
N GLU A 205 15.13 -0.49 -1.53
CA GLU A 205 14.00 0.40 -1.21
C GLU A 205 14.29 1.84 -1.66
N ILE A 206 15.47 2.37 -1.32
CA ILE A 206 15.91 3.70 -1.77
C ILE A 206 15.91 3.77 -3.30
N GLY A 207 16.37 2.71 -3.98
CA GLY A 207 16.36 2.63 -5.44
C GLY A 207 14.94 2.76 -6.02
N LYS A 208 13.97 2.02 -5.47
CA LYS A 208 12.55 2.10 -5.89
C LYS A 208 11.96 3.49 -5.66
N TYR A 209 12.28 4.11 -4.52
CA TYR A 209 11.87 5.49 -4.24
C TYR A 209 12.47 6.48 -5.21
N TYR A 210 13.75 6.34 -5.49
CA TYR A 210 14.46 7.23 -6.39
C TYR A 210 13.93 7.12 -7.81
N GLU A 211 13.65 5.92 -8.30
CA GLU A 211 13.00 5.71 -9.60
C GLU A 211 11.60 6.35 -9.63
N THR A 212 10.81 6.18 -8.58
CA THR A 212 9.46 6.75 -8.46
C THR A 212 9.51 8.27 -8.45
N PHE A 213 10.38 8.85 -7.62
CA PHE A 213 10.59 10.29 -7.51
C PHE A 213 10.93 10.87 -8.88
N ASN A 214 11.95 10.32 -9.52
CA ASN A 214 12.42 10.76 -10.81
C ASN A 214 11.36 10.65 -11.91
N ALA A 215 10.52 9.62 -11.86
CA ALA A 215 9.43 9.44 -12.80
C ALA A 215 8.37 10.55 -12.73
N MET A 216 8.29 11.27 -11.59
CA MET A 216 7.27 12.29 -11.32
C MET A 216 7.85 13.70 -11.19
N ALA A 217 9.11 13.82 -10.79
CA ALA A 217 9.80 15.08 -10.55
C ALA A 217 10.30 15.74 -11.86
N ILE A 218 10.05 17.03 -11.98
CA ILE A 218 10.61 17.87 -13.04
C ILE A 218 11.91 18.45 -12.51
N ASN A 219 13.01 18.37 -13.27
CA ASN A 219 14.30 18.93 -12.83
C ASN A 219 14.79 18.51 -11.43
N GLU A 220 14.56 17.25 -11.04
CA GLU A 220 14.90 16.76 -9.69
C GLU A 220 14.05 17.40 -8.57
N ASN A 221 12.97 18.11 -8.93
CA ASN A 221 12.05 18.80 -8.02
C ASN A 221 10.62 18.27 -8.20
N MET A 222 10.01 17.81 -7.12
CA MET A 222 8.64 17.28 -7.11
C MET A 222 7.64 18.35 -6.68
N THR A 223 6.56 18.53 -7.44
CA THR A 223 5.46 19.45 -7.09
C THR A 223 4.50 18.83 -6.08
N PHE A 224 3.74 19.67 -5.36
CA PHE A 224 2.69 19.20 -4.46
C PHE A 224 1.66 18.31 -5.17
N HIS A 225 1.26 18.67 -6.39
CA HIS A 225 0.30 17.86 -7.14
C HIS A 225 0.83 16.44 -7.40
N SER A 226 2.06 16.33 -7.88
CA SER A 226 2.71 15.04 -8.15
C SER A 226 2.88 14.21 -6.88
N PHE A 227 3.28 14.83 -5.77
CA PHE A 227 3.36 14.20 -4.44
C PHE A 227 2.00 13.70 -3.93
N SER A 228 0.99 14.58 -3.94
CA SER A 228 -0.40 14.30 -3.55
C SER A 228 -0.99 13.13 -4.34
N LYS A 229 -0.77 13.11 -5.66
CA LYS A 229 -1.22 12.05 -6.55
C LYS A 229 -0.55 10.72 -6.22
N TYR A 230 0.75 10.73 -5.97
CA TYR A 230 1.49 9.54 -5.56
C TYR A 230 0.91 8.93 -4.27
N LEU A 231 0.72 9.73 -3.22
CA LEU A 231 0.17 9.28 -1.95
C LEU A 231 -1.28 8.79 -2.09
N ALA A 232 -2.12 9.52 -2.82
CA ALA A 232 -3.51 9.14 -3.05
C ALA A 232 -3.63 7.79 -3.77
N LEU A 233 -2.77 7.53 -4.77
CA LEU A 233 -2.72 6.25 -5.48
C LEU A 233 -2.20 5.10 -4.62
N LYS A 234 -1.35 5.39 -3.63
CA LYS A 234 -0.76 4.39 -2.74
C LYS A 234 -1.69 3.97 -1.62
N ILE A 235 -2.39 4.93 -1.01
CA ILE A 235 -3.28 4.70 0.15
C ILE A 235 -4.57 3.95 -0.26
N LYS A 236 -4.94 3.98 -1.54
CA LYS A 236 -5.96 3.17 -2.25
C LYS A 236 -7.40 3.09 -1.70
N ILE A 237 -7.69 3.48 -0.46
CA ILE A 237 -9.03 3.35 0.13
C ILE A 237 -9.28 4.46 1.15
N PHE A 238 -9.96 5.53 0.74
CA PHE A 238 -10.59 6.49 1.64
C PHE A 238 -12.05 6.06 1.87
N LYS A 239 -12.54 6.12 3.11
CA LYS A 239 -13.89 5.71 3.49
C LYS A 239 -14.95 6.63 2.88
N ASN A 240 -14.65 7.91 2.70
CA ASN A 240 -15.56 8.90 2.11
C ASN A 240 -14.80 10.14 1.56
N GLU A 241 -15.52 11.01 0.86
CA GLU A 241 -14.99 12.24 0.26
C GLU A 241 -14.43 13.23 1.28
N ASN A 242 -14.99 13.28 2.49
CA ASN A 242 -14.51 14.16 3.56
C ASN A 242 -13.13 13.71 4.06
N GLU A 243 -12.93 12.40 4.27
CA GLU A 243 -11.62 11.83 4.63
C GLU A 243 -10.59 12.07 3.53
N LEU A 244 -10.96 11.91 2.25
CA LEU A 244 -10.09 12.23 1.13
C LEU A 244 -9.67 13.71 1.13
N ASN A 245 -10.62 14.63 1.33
CA ASN A 245 -10.35 16.07 1.35
C ASN A 245 -9.47 16.48 2.53
N GLU A 246 -9.65 15.87 3.71
CA GLU A 246 -8.79 16.13 4.86
C GLU A 246 -7.40 15.51 4.69
N MET A 247 -7.30 14.30 4.14
CA MET A 247 -6.02 13.68 3.81
C MET A 247 -5.22 14.50 2.79
N LYS A 248 -5.88 15.14 1.81
CA LYS A 248 -5.21 16.10 0.91
C LYS A 248 -4.64 17.30 1.66
N LYS A 249 -5.33 17.83 2.68
CA LYS A 249 -4.80 18.90 3.54
C LYS A 249 -3.62 18.40 4.37
N LEU A 250 -3.66 17.15 4.83
CA LEU A 250 -2.50 16.52 5.50
C LEU A 250 -1.32 16.38 4.55
N PHE A 251 -1.53 15.96 3.30
CA PHE A 251 -0.46 15.88 2.31
C PHE A 251 0.15 17.25 2.02
N GLU A 252 -0.68 18.28 1.85
CA GLU A 252 -0.22 19.67 1.65
C GLU A 252 0.59 20.15 2.85
N PHE A 253 0.12 19.82 4.04
CA PHE A 253 0.82 20.15 5.27
C PHE A 253 2.18 19.44 5.39
N VAL A 254 2.25 18.14 5.11
CA VAL A 254 3.51 17.37 5.10
C VAL A 254 4.45 17.91 4.03
N PHE A 255 3.95 18.17 2.82
CA PHE A 255 4.72 18.73 1.72
C PHE A 255 5.40 20.03 2.15
N ASN A 256 4.62 21.00 2.65
CA ASN A 256 5.15 22.29 3.09
C ASN A 256 6.06 22.20 4.33
N TYR A 257 5.93 21.15 5.14
CA TYR A 257 6.79 20.93 6.30
C TYR A 257 8.19 20.45 5.89
N PHE A 258 8.26 19.59 4.86
CA PHE A 258 9.51 19.03 4.38
C PHE A 258 10.17 19.83 3.24
N ASP A 259 9.47 20.77 2.62
CA ASP A 259 10.04 21.81 1.74
C ASP A 259 10.82 22.83 2.61
N GLU A 260 12.05 22.47 2.99
CA GLU A 260 12.85 23.22 3.98
C GLU A 260 13.27 24.60 3.45
N ASP A 261 13.48 24.70 2.14
CA ASP A 261 13.91 25.92 1.46
C ASP A 261 12.74 26.80 0.97
N GLN A 262 11.50 26.33 1.15
CA GLN A 262 10.26 26.98 0.70
C GLN A 262 10.26 27.28 -0.80
N SER A 263 10.92 26.42 -1.58
CA SER A 263 10.96 26.53 -3.04
C SER A 263 9.61 26.24 -3.68
N GLY A 264 8.69 25.59 -2.95
CA GLY A 264 7.44 25.04 -3.47
C GLY A 264 7.62 23.67 -4.12
N PHE A 265 8.78 23.02 -3.90
CA PHE A 265 9.14 21.73 -4.45
C PHE A 265 9.76 20.84 -3.38
N LEU A 266 9.68 19.51 -3.56
CA LEU A 266 10.45 18.56 -2.78
C LEU A 266 11.64 18.05 -3.60
N GLU A 267 12.84 18.17 -3.06
CA GLU A 267 14.00 17.40 -3.49
C GLU A 267 13.85 15.92 -3.11
N PHE A 268 14.73 15.05 -3.61
CA PHE A 268 14.59 13.60 -3.38
C PHE A 268 14.66 13.22 -1.90
N ASP A 269 15.49 13.88 -1.11
CA ASP A 269 15.67 13.53 0.30
C ASP A 269 14.51 14.01 1.18
N GLU A 270 13.93 15.16 0.86
CA GLU A 270 12.67 15.67 1.41
C GLU A 270 11.49 14.77 1.03
N PHE A 271 11.40 14.37 -0.24
CA PHE A 271 10.42 13.38 -0.70
C PHE A 271 10.56 12.04 0.04
N LEU A 272 11.78 11.52 0.18
CA LEU A 272 12.00 10.23 0.81
C LEU A 272 11.57 10.25 2.29
N THR A 273 11.91 11.34 2.99
CA THR A 273 11.55 11.52 4.41
C THR A 273 10.04 11.71 4.58
N SER A 274 9.41 12.52 3.72
CA SER A 274 7.96 12.77 3.78
C SER A 274 7.11 11.55 3.44
N VAL A 275 7.53 10.73 2.47
CA VAL A 275 6.80 9.51 2.08
C VAL A 275 6.88 8.42 3.13
N ALA A 276 7.96 8.34 3.91
CA ALA A 276 8.12 7.35 4.97
C ALA A 276 6.97 7.37 5.99
N ILE A 277 6.36 8.55 6.23
CA ILE A 277 5.20 8.72 7.12
C ILE A 277 3.99 7.89 6.63
N PHE A 278 3.88 7.71 5.31
CA PHE A 278 2.74 7.05 4.66
C PHE A 278 3.09 5.66 4.13
N ASP A 279 4.36 5.27 4.16
CA ASP A 279 4.87 4.08 3.50
C ASP A 279 4.79 2.81 4.36
N THR A 280 3.57 2.31 4.55
CA THR A 280 3.37 0.98 5.10
C THR A 280 2.08 0.38 4.57
N ASP A 281 2.11 -0.92 4.27
CA ASP A 281 0.94 -1.70 3.88
C ASP A 281 0.00 -1.98 5.07
N ASP A 282 0.48 -1.73 6.30
CA ASP A 282 -0.30 -1.85 7.54
C ASP A 282 -0.94 -0.51 7.91
N ARG A 283 -2.29 -0.47 7.89
CA ARG A 283 -3.05 0.75 8.18
C ARG A 283 -2.93 1.23 9.63
N GLU A 284 -2.76 0.33 10.60
CA GLU A 284 -2.60 0.74 11.99
C GLU A 284 -1.20 1.35 12.18
N LEU A 285 -0.18 0.74 11.57
CA LEU A 285 1.17 1.32 11.59
C LEU A 285 1.22 2.66 10.86
N GLN A 286 0.54 2.81 9.71
CA GLN A 286 0.43 4.07 8.99
C GLN A 286 -0.18 5.16 9.86
N ARG A 287 -1.29 4.83 10.54
CA ARG A 287 -1.98 5.73 11.44
C ARG A 287 -1.07 6.16 12.59
N LYS A 288 -0.29 5.23 13.16
CA LYS A 288 0.70 5.51 14.20
C LYS A 288 1.81 6.46 13.73
N GLU A 289 2.38 6.25 12.54
CA GLU A 289 3.41 7.13 11.99
C GLU A 289 2.90 8.54 11.70
N ILE A 290 1.67 8.66 11.15
CA ILE A 290 1.00 9.96 10.97
C ILE A 290 0.83 10.68 12.32
N PHE A 291 0.42 9.95 13.37
CA PHE A 291 0.25 10.53 14.70
C PHE A 291 1.56 10.94 15.35
N ASN A 292 2.62 10.13 15.22
CA ASN A 292 3.95 10.47 15.68
C ASN A 292 4.44 11.77 15.02
N PHE A 293 4.26 11.89 13.71
CA PHE A 293 4.60 13.10 12.96
C PHE A 293 3.79 14.31 13.43
N LEU A 294 2.47 14.18 13.58
CA LEU A 294 1.61 15.28 14.03
C LEU A 294 1.91 15.69 15.47
N PHE A 295 2.30 14.75 16.33
CA PHE A 295 2.77 15.05 17.68
C PHE A 295 4.05 15.87 17.64
N ASP A 296 5.08 15.39 16.92
CA ASP A 296 6.38 16.06 16.83
C ASP A 296 6.27 17.45 16.20
N TYR A 297 5.28 17.65 15.33
CA TYR A 297 4.97 18.97 14.78
C TYR A 297 4.30 19.90 15.79
N ALA A 298 3.39 19.35 16.61
CA ALA A 298 2.65 20.11 17.59
C ALA A 298 3.53 20.58 18.74
N ASP A 299 4.51 19.75 19.11
CA ASP A 299 5.52 19.99 20.14
C ASP A 299 6.53 21.05 19.68
N LYS A 300 6.14 22.32 19.80
CA LYS A 300 6.92 23.44 19.26
C LYS A 300 8.20 23.69 20.02
N ASP A 301 8.20 23.44 21.32
CA ASP A 301 9.35 23.63 22.19
C ASP A 301 10.24 22.39 22.30
N LYS A 302 9.85 21.29 21.65
CA LYS A 302 10.56 20.00 21.57
C LYS A 302 10.76 19.37 22.94
N ASN A 303 9.81 19.58 23.85
CA ASN A 303 9.87 19.07 25.20
C ASN A 303 9.33 17.62 25.32
N GLN A 304 8.84 17.04 24.21
CA GLN A 304 8.20 15.72 24.08
C GLN A 304 6.84 15.60 24.77
N GLU A 305 6.20 16.73 25.05
CA GLU A 305 4.90 16.86 25.66
C GLU A 305 4.05 17.86 24.86
N LEU A 306 2.73 17.66 24.83
CA LEU A 306 1.81 18.63 24.25
C LEU A 306 0.96 19.27 25.32
N ASP A 307 0.96 20.60 25.36
CA ASP A 307 0.01 21.32 26.19
C ASP A 307 -1.42 21.26 25.61
N ARG A 308 -2.41 21.69 26.41
CA ARG A 308 -3.82 21.67 25.97
C ARG A 308 -4.08 22.48 24.69
N GLN A 309 -3.38 23.60 24.51
CA GLN A 309 -3.56 24.44 23.32
C GLN A 309 -2.94 23.80 22.09
N GLU A 310 -1.81 23.12 22.23
CA GLU A 310 -1.16 22.39 21.14
C GLU A 310 -2.02 21.21 20.68
N ILE A 311 -2.56 20.44 21.63
CA ILE A 311 -3.50 19.34 21.37
C ILE A 311 -4.75 19.85 20.65
N GLU A 312 -5.37 20.92 21.14
CA GLU A 312 -6.58 21.48 20.53
C GLU A 312 -6.30 21.97 19.09
N LYS A 313 -5.17 22.65 18.87
CA LYS A 313 -4.78 23.14 17.53
C LYS A 313 -4.62 22.01 16.52
N ILE A 314 -3.98 20.89 16.88
CA ILE A 314 -3.82 19.77 15.93
C ILE A 314 -5.13 19.02 15.69
N LEU A 315 -5.94 18.81 16.72
CA LEU A 315 -7.25 18.16 16.61
C LEU A 315 -8.22 18.99 15.76
N ASP A 316 -8.18 20.33 15.87
CA ASP A 316 -8.95 21.24 15.03
C ASP A 316 -8.49 21.27 13.59
N ARG A 317 -7.18 21.12 13.36
CA ARG A 317 -6.60 21.14 12.02
C ARG A 317 -6.93 19.86 11.23
N PHE A 318 -6.94 18.71 11.91
CA PHE A 318 -7.18 17.40 11.29
C PHE A 318 -8.22 16.56 12.07
N PRO A 319 -9.50 16.99 12.11
CA PRO A 319 -10.52 16.38 12.96
C PRO A 319 -10.98 14.97 12.51
N ILE A 320 -10.96 14.64 11.22
CA ILE A 320 -11.34 13.32 10.70
C ILE A 320 -10.16 12.35 10.81
N VAL A 321 -8.95 12.77 10.40
CA VAL A 321 -7.74 11.93 10.44
C VAL A 321 -7.41 11.54 11.88
N LEU A 322 -7.52 12.48 12.81
CA LEU A 322 -7.31 12.23 14.23
C LEU A 322 -8.56 11.65 14.90
N ASN A 323 -9.75 11.65 14.29
CA ASN A 323 -11.00 11.30 14.96
C ASN A 323 -11.20 12.12 16.25
N LYS A 324 -11.20 13.46 16.10
CA LYS A 324 -11.32 14.44 17.18
C LYS A 324 -12.46 14.12 18.16
N SER A 325 -13.62 13.72 17.66
CA SER A 325 -14.79 13.39 18.49
C SER A 325 -14.53 12.25 19.48
N PHE A 326 -13.62 11.34 19.15
CA PHE A 326 -13.22 10.24 20.03
C PHE A 326 -12.02 10.62 20.89
N LEU A 327 -11.00 11.27 20.32
CA LEU A 327 -9.76 11.56 21.03
C LEU A 327 -9.86 12.70 22.02
N GLN A 328 -10.52 13.80 21.66
CA GLN A 328 -10.54 15.00 22.51
C GLN A 328 -11.10 14.68 23.91
N PRO A 329 -12.26 14.01 24.05
CA PRO A 329 -12.79 13.67 25.37
C PRO A 329 -11.88 12.71 26.17
N LYS A 330 -11.23 11.75 25.48
CA LYS A 330 -10.30 10.81 26.13
C LYS A 330 -9.05 11.49 26.66
N ILE A 331 -8.45 12.39 25.88
CA ILE A 331 -7.27 13.16 26.30
C ILE A 331 -7.63 14.09 27.46
N GLU A 332 -8.76 14.81 27.36
CA GLU A 332 -9.20 15.70 28.43
C GLU A 332 -9.45 14.95 29.75
N SER A 333 -10.10 13.78 29.66
CA SER A 333 -10.33 12.89 30.80
C SER A 333 -9.03 12.36 31.40
N PHE A 334 -8.08 11.91 30.58
CA PHE A 334 -6.74 11.48 31.01
C PHE A 334 -6.01 12.59 31.78
N LEU A 335 -5.93 13.78 31.18
CA LEU A 335 -5.25 14.92 31.81
C LEU A 335 -5.92 15.33 33.13
N GLN A 336 -7.26 15.27 33.18
CA GLN A 336 -8.01 15.58 34.39
C GLN A 336 -7.80 14.53 35.49
N LYS A 337 -7.89 13.23 35.16
CA LYS A 337 -7.71 12.09 36.09
C LYS A 337 -6.32 12.11 36.72
N HIS A 338 -5.29 12.36 35.91
CA HIS A 338 -3.89 12.35 36.35
C HIS A 338 -3.36 13.70 36.82
N LYS A 339 -4.20 14.75 36.79
CA LYS A 339 -3.83 16.14 37.14
C LYS A 339 -2.60 16.62 36.37
N LEU A 340 -2.54 16.28 35.08
CA LEU A 340 -1.46 16.67 34.17
C LEU A 340 -1.86 17.93 33.39
N GLU A 341 -0.88 18.81 33.16
CA GLU A 341 -1.05 20.01 32.34
C GLU A 341 -0.71 19.77 30.85
N SER A 342 0.13 18.76 30.59
CA SER A 342 0.64 18.36 29.27
C SER A 342 0.55 16.84 29.07
N LEU A 343 0.60 16.39 27.82
CA LEU A 343 0.52 14.99 27.43
C LEU A 343 1.82 14.54 26.77
N LYS A 344 2.53 13.58 27.38
CA LYS A 344 3.73 12.97 26.80
C LYS A 344 3.42 12.16 25.55
N LYS A 345 4.39 12.07 24.64
CA LYS A 345 4.30 11.31 23.38
C LYS A 345 3.84 9.87 23.56
N GLU A 346 4.40 9.18 24.56
CA GLU A 346 4.09 7.78 24.86
C GLU A 346 2.61 7.59 25.22
N TYR A 347 2.04 8.50 26.02
CA TYR A 347 0.62 8.49 26.38
C TYR A 347 -0.28 8.89 25.22
N PHE A 348 0.15 9.82 24.37
CA PHE A 348 -0.58 10.18 23.17
C PHE A 348 -0.80 8.94 22.29
N THR A 349 0.26 8.19 21.97
CA THR A 349 0.13 6.95 21.19
C THR A 349 -0.73 5.88 21.86
N PHE A 350 -0.67 5.77 23.20
CA PHE A 350 -1.47 4.81 23.95
C PHE A 350 -2.98 5.15 23.94
N ILE A 351 -3.33 6.43 24.08
CA ILE A 351 -4.71 6.91 23.98
C ILE A 351 -5.28 6.69 22.56
N LEU A 352 -4.42 6.75 21.54
CA LEU A 352 -4.76 6.57 20.11
C LEU A 352 -5.09 5.11 19.73
N ASP A 353 -4.48 4.14 20.42
CA ASP A 353 -4.69 2.70 20.22
C ASP A 353 -5.94 2.17 20.95
N GLY A 354 -6.53 2.98 21.84
CA GLY A 354 -7.79 2.67 22.51
C GLY A 354 -7.66 1.96 23.86
N ASP A 355 -6.44 1.77 24.36
CA ASP A 355 -6.11 1.03 25.59
C ASP A 355 -6.33 1.83 26.89
N TYR A 356 -6.82 3.08 26.81
CA TYR A 356 -7.17 3.88 27.99
C TYR A 356 -8.68 3.82 28.25
N ASP A 357 -9.08 3.11 29.30
CA ASP A 357 -10.41 3.16 29.90
C ASP A 357 -10.41 4.11 31.11
N VAL A 358 -11.43 4.97 31.18
CA VAL A 358 -11.48 6.11 32.12
C VAL A 358 -11.87 5.64 33.53
N ASP A 359 -12.45 4.44 33.66
CA ASP A 359 -13.26 4.06 34.82
C ASP A 359 -12.65 3.06 35.81
N GLU A 360 -11.38 2.65 35.68
CA GLU A 360 -10.75 1.78 36.71
C GLU A 360 -9.49 2.43 37.34
N ASP A 361 -9.44 2.39 38.66
CA ASP A 361 -8.61 3.22 39.55
C ASP A 361 -7.27 2.60 39.96
N GLU A 362 -6.37 3.50 40.38
CA GLU A 362 -5.38 3.34 41.45
C GLU A 362 -4.82 1.94 41.72
N GLN A 363 -3.71 1.60 41.05
CA GLN A 363 -2.61 0.87 41.69
C GLN A 363 -1.32 0.99 40.88
N ASN A 364 -0.36 1.73 41.44
CA ASN A 364 1.08 1.73 41.13
C ASN A 364 1.48 1.44 39.68
N PHE A 365 1.78 2.51 38.94
CA PHE A 365 2.83 2.45 37.93
C PHE A 365 4.18 2.34 38.66
N ASP A 366 4.51 1.14 39.12
CA ASP A 366 5.91 0.70 39.14
C ASP A 366 6.22 0.23 37.72
N THR A 367 7.22 0.87 37.13
CA THR A 367 7.94 0.36 35.98
C THR A 367 8.57 -0.99 36.34
N ASP A 368 8.50 -1.94 35.40
CA ASP A 368 9.23 -3.21 35.32
C ASP A 368 8.62 -4.44 36.01
N GLU A 369 8.01 -5.32 35.20
CA GLU A 369 8.45 -6.71 34.95
C GLU A 369 7.31 -7.48 34.25
N TYR A 370 7.57 -7.94 33.02
CA TYR A 370 6.84 -9.11 32.51
C TYR A 370 7.07 -10.23 33.53
N ASN A 371 5.99 -10.80 34.07
CA ASN A 371 6.06 -11.89 35.01
C ASN A 371 6.84 -13.05 34.35
N GLU A 372 8.13 -13.23 34.69
CA GLU A 372 9.08 -14.13 33.98
C GLU A 372 8.53 -15.55 33.81
N SER A 373 7.62 -15.98 34.69
CA SER A 373 6.97 -17.29 34.63
C SER A 373 6.03 -17.49 33.42
N GLU A 374 5.34 -16.45 32.95
CA GLU A 374 4.32 -16.58 31.89
C GLU A 374 4.93 -16.51 30.49
N TYR A 375 5.94 -15.65 30.32
CA TYR A 375 6.75 -15.59 29.10
C TYR A 375 7.53 -16.89 28.88
N ALA A 376 8.05 -17.48 29.96
CA ALA A 376 8.72 -18.79 29.91
C ALA A 376 7.75 -19.92 29.48
N ILE A 377 6.52 -19.94 29.99
CA ILE A 377 5.49 -20.92 29.61
C ILE A 377 5.11 -20.78 28.13
N LEU A 378 5.04 -19.55 27.62
CA LEU A 378 4.71 -19.28 26.21
C LEU A 378 5.85 -19.64 25.26
N LEU A 379 7.11 -19.37 25.64
CA LEU A 379 8.29 -19.79 24.90
C LEU A 379 8.41 -21.33 24.88
N GLU A 380 8.06 -22.01 25.98
CA GLU A 380 7.99 -23.47 26.03
C GLU A 380 6.89 -24.00 25.08
N PHE A 381 5.71 -23.37 25.08
CA PHE A 381 4.63 -23.68 24.15
C PHE A 381 5.03 -23.49 22.68
N LEU A 382 5.73 -22.41 22.32
CA LEU A 382 6.07 -22.13 20.93
C LEU A 382 7.22 -23.01 20.43
N ASN A 383 8.18 -23.31 21.30
CA ASN A 383 9.22 -24.31 21.05
C ASN A 383 8.63 -25.72 20.86
N ASP A 384 7.67 -26.11 21.69
CA ASP A 384 7.04 -27.44 21.64
C ASP A 384 6.32 -27.73 20.32
N PHE A 385 5.91 -26.68 19.61
CA PHE A 385 5.14 -26.74 18.37
C PHE A 385 5.92 -26.24 17.15
N LYS A 386 7.20 -25.86 17.34
CA LYS A 386 8.06 -25.26 16.30
C LYS A 386 7.43 -24.06 15.60
N LEU A 387 6.66 -23.28 16.35
CA LEU A 387 6.06 -22.05 15.86
C LEU A 387 7.12 -20.94 15.89
N ASP A 388 7.11 -20.10 14.85
CA ASP A 388 8.01 -18.95 14.72
C ASP A 388 7.82 -17.98 15.91
N GLU A 389 8.93 -17.46 16.44
CA GLU A 389 8.96 -16.57 17.61
C GLU A 389 8.13 -15.29 17.39
N LYS A 390 7.90 -14.89 16.13
CA LYS A 390 6.98 -13.79 15.81
C LYS A 390 5.54 -14.04 16.29
N TYR A 391 5.13 -15.31 16.40
CA TYR A 391 3.82 -15.67 16.95
C TYR A 391 3.77 -15.53 18.48
N CYS A 392 4.91 -15.52 19.20
CA CYS A 392 4.97 -15.17 20.63
C CYS A 392 4.35 -13.80 20.84
N ASN A 393 4.84 -12.81 20.08
CA ASN A 393 4.46 -11.42 20.26
C ASN A 393 3.01 -11.18 19.84
N ILE A 394 2.53 -11.90 18.81
CA ILE A 394 1.12 -11.84 18.39
C ILE A 394 0.22 -12.45 19.46
N LEU A 395 0.56 -13.64 19.99
CA LEU A 395 -0.23 -14.29 21.04
C LEU A 395 -0.23 -13.48 22.34
N LEU A 396 0.94 -12.99 22.78
CA LEU A 396 1.04 -12.14 23.96
C LEU A 396 0.26 -10.84 23.78
N ASN A 397 0.36 -10.19 22.63
CA ASN A 397 -0.40 -8.96 22.37
C ASN A 397 -1.91 -9.22 22.37
N GLU A 398 -2.39 -10.31 21.77
CA GLU A 398 -3.83 -10.62 21.76
C GLU A 398 -4.38 -11.05 23.12
N PHE A 399 -3.58 -11.75 23.93
CA PHE A 399 -3.96 -12.12 25.30
C PHE A 399 -3.81 -10.96 26.32
N ASN A 400 -2.88 -10.02 26.08
CA ASN A 400 -2.66 -8.83 26.92
C ASN A 400 -3.61 -7.66 26.61
N LYS A 401 -4.28 -7.66 25.44
CA LYS A 401 -5.30 -6.67 25.03
C LYS A 401 -6.61 -6.71 25.86
N ILE A 402 -6.64 -7.39 27.01
CA ILE A 402 -7.84 -7.54 27.85
C ILE A 402 -7.48 -7.33 29.33
N GLU A 403 -8.05 -6.28 29.93
CA GLU A 403 -8.11 -6.00 31.36
C GLU A 403 -8.76 -7.15 32.14
N ASN A 404 -7.99 -8.17 32.50
CA ASN A 404 -8.28 -9.02 33.64
C ASN A 404 -7.01 -9.79 33.96
N LYS A 405 -6.69 -9.95 35.25
CA LYS A 405 -5.55 -10.73 35.79
C LYS A 405 -5.48 -12.22 35.36
N HIS A 406 -6.19 -12.63 34.30
CA HIS A 406 -6.41 -14.02 33.90
C HIS A 406 -6.22 -14.32 32.40
N LEU A 407 -5.73 -13.38 31.56
CA LEU A 407 -5.39 -13.63 30.14
C LEU A 407 -6.51 -14.39 29.38
N LYS A 408 -7.73 -13.84 29.35
CA LYS A 408 -8.93 -14.49 28.78
C LYS A 408 -9.34 -13.85 27.45
N ILE A 409 -9.46 -14.63 26.37
CA ILE A 409 -9.93 -14.16 25.04
C ILE A 409 -11.29 -14.76 24.68
N ASN A 410 -12.19 -13.97 24.07
CA ASN A 410 -13.51 -14.45 23.64
C ASN A 410 -13.49 -15.10 22.24
N LYS A 411 -14.59 -15.75 21.85
CA LYS A 411 -14.72 -16.49 20.57
C LYS A 411 -14.31 -15.72 19.33
N LEU A 412 -14.79 -14.48 19.21
CA LEU A 412 -14.57 -13.68 18.02
C LEU A 412 -13.10 -13.24 17.90
N LYS A 413 -12.48 -12.90 19.04
CA LYS A 413 -11.05 -12.57 19.11
C LYS A 413 -10.20 -13.81 18.87
N PHE A 414 -10.55 -14.96 19.45
CA PHE A 414 -9.85 -16.23 19.19
C PHE A 414 -9.91 -16.63 17.70
N GLN A 415 -11.07 -16.52 17.06
CA GLN A 415 -11.22 -16.76 15.61
C GLN A 415 -10.38 -15.79 14.77
N THR A 416 -10.18 -14.55 15.24
CA THR A 416 -9.35 -13.55 14.56
C THR A 416 -7.87 -13.87 14.75
N MET A 417 -7.44 -14.17 15.98
CA MET A 417 -6.09 -14.62 16.32
C MET A 417 -5.71 -15.88 15.53
N ALA A 418 -6.61 -16.85 15.45
CA ALA A 418 -6.36 -18.10 14.78
C ALA A 418 -6.26 -17.98 13.24
N LYS A 419 -6.74 -16.88 12.64
CA LYS A 419 -6.45 -16.57 11.22
C LYS A 419 -4.97 -16.28 10.98
N TYR A 420 -4.23 -15.82 11.99
CA TYR A 420 -2.77 -15.65 11.89
C TYR A 420 -2.02 -16.97 12.05
N LEU A 421 -2.68 -18.00 12.60
CA LEU A 421 -2.17 -19.38 12.72
C LEU A 421 -2.66 -20.28 11.55
N ASN A 422 -3.31 -19.69 10.54
CA ASN A 422 -4.03 -20.39 9.47
C ASN A 422 -3.14 -21.17 8.49
N ASP A 423 -1.83 -20.95 8.53
CA ASP A 423 -0.85 -21.80 7.82
C ASP A 423 -0.65 -23.17 8.52
N THR A 424 -1.12 -23.30 9.77
CA THR A 424 -0.94 -24.50 10.61
C THR A 424 -2.26 -25.21 10.97
N PHE A 425 -3.37 -24.50 11.13
CA PHE A 425 -4.66 -25.07 11.53
C PHE A 425 -5.83 -24.58 10.65
N THR A 426 -6.74 -25.50 10.32
CA THR A 426 -7.98 -25.17 9.58
C THR A 426 -9.01 -24.46 10.47
N LEU A 427 -9.88 -23.64 9.86
CA LEU A 427 -10.96 -22.93 10.57
C LEU A 427 -11.89 -23.89 11.35
N ASP A 428 -12.08 -25.11 10.84
CA ASP A 428 -12.87 -26.16 11.48
C ASP A 428 -12.18 -26.70 12.75
N GLN A 429 -10.86 -26.88 12.75
CA GLN A 429 -10.08 -27.23 13.94
C GLN A 429 -10.10 -26.09 14.98
N ILE A 430 -10.00 -24.84 14.53
CA ILE A 430 -10.06 -23.65 15.38
C ILE A 430 -11.43 -23.55 16.09
N ASN A 431 -12.53 -23.75 15.35
CA ASN A 431 -13.86 -23.71 15.93
C ASN A 431 -14.10 -24.85 16.93
N PHE A 432 -13.50 -26.01 16.68
CA PHE A 432 -13.55 -27.16 17.60
C PHE A 432 -12.79 -26.91 18.90
N LEU A 433 -11.57 -26.36 18.80
CA LEU A 433 -10.77 -25.95 19.95
C LEU A 433 -11.54 -24.97 20.84
N PHE A 434 -12.20 -23.98 20.22
CA PHE A 434 -13.00 -23.02 20.97
C PHE A 434 -14.18 -23.68 21.68
N PHE A 435 -14.92 -24.53 20.95
CA PHE A 435 -16.06 -25.25 21.50
C PHE A 435 -15.68 -26.12 22.71
N ARG A 436 -14.54 -26.80 22.67
CA ARG A 436 -14.08 -27.64 23.78
C ARG A 436 -13.77 -26.86 25.05
N VAL A 437 -13.17 -25.67 24.93
CA VAL A 437 -12.91 -24.83 26.10
C VAL A 437 -14.22 -24.34 26.70
N GLU A 438 -15.16 -23.88 25.85
CA GLU A 438 -16.48 -23.43 26.28
C GLU A 438 -17.28 -24.50 27.04
N GLN A 439 -17.19 -25.78 26.65
CA GLN A 439 -17.86 -26.87 27.37
C GLN A 439 -17.30 -27.10 28.78
N ARG A 440 -16.03 -26.72 29.02
CA ARG A 440 -15.35 -26.94 30.31
C ARG A 440 -15.60 -25.82 31.31
N ASN A 441 -15.61 -24.57 30.86
CA ASN A 441 -15.67 -23.38 31.71
C ASN A 441 -17.00 -22.63 31.63
N GLN A 442 -17.74 -22.77 30.52
CA GLN A 442 -19.05 -22.15 30.25
C GLN A 442 -19.09 -20.63 30.48
N ASP A 443 -17.94 -19.95 30.34
CA ASP A 443 -17.83 -18.52 30.65
C ASP A 443 -17.74 -17.63 29.41
N GLY A 444 -17.68 -18.19 28.20
CA GLY A 444 -17.55 -17.43 26.95
C GLY A 444 -16.11 -17.08 26.56
N TYR A 445 -15.10 -17.50 27.34
CA TYR A 445 -13.71 -17.08 27.19
C TYR A 445 -12.72 -18.26 27.23
N ILE A 446 -11.51 -18.03 26.73
CA ILE A 446 -10.40 -19.00 26.72
C ILE A 446 -9.20 -18.36 27.39
N THR A 447 -8.62 -19.01 28.41
CA THR A 447 -7.35 -18.55 28.97
C THR A 447 -6.16 -19.03 28.15
N LEU A 448 -5.00 -18.38 28.31
CA LEU A 448 -3.76 -18.87 27.70
C LEU A 448 -3.44 -20.31 28.15
N GLN A 449 -3.73 -20.65 29.40
CA GLN A 449 -3.54 -22.01 29.93
C GLN A 449 -4.53 -23.00 29.32
N ASP A 450 -5.79 -22.61 29.09
CA ASP A 450 -6.78 -23.43 28.37
C ASP A 450 -6.33 -23.71 26.94
N LEU A 451 -5.78 -22.70 26.27
CA LEU A 451 -5.22 -22.83 24.94
C LEU A 451 -4.05 -23.82 24.94
N ILE A 452 -3.07 -23.63 25.82
CA ILE A 452 -1.89 -24.49 25.94
C ILE A 452 -2.30 -25.93 26.26
N ASN A 453 -3.22 -26.13 27.20
CA ASN A 453 -3.71 -27.47 27.58
C ASN A 453 -4.44 -28.14 26.42
N THR A 454 -5.27 -27.39 25.69
CA THR A 454 -6.02 -27.94 24.56
C THR A 454 -5.08 -28.30 23.41
N PHE A 455 -4.09 -27.46 23.11
CA PHE A 455 -3.08 -27.73 22.09
C PHE A 455 -2.14 -28.88 22.47
N LYS A 456 -1.66 -28.95 23.72
CA LYS A 456 -0.84 -30.08 24.22
C LYS A 456 -1.60 -31.40 24.06
N VAL A 457 -2.92 -31.38 24.26
CA VAL A 457 -3.80 -32.55 24.05
C VAL A 457 -3.99 -32.88 22.56
N GLU A 458 -4.10 -31.88 21.67
CA GLU A 458 -4.34 -32.15 20.24
C GLU A 458 -3.09 -32.50 19.42
N PHE A 459 -1.91 -32.00 19.79
CA PHE A 459 -0.74 -32.04 18.89
C PHE A 459 0.52 -32.73 19.48
N LYS A 460 0.53 -33.12 20.77
CA LYS A 460 1.52 -34.06 21.35
C LYS A 460 0.82 -35.31 21.92
N PRO A 461 0.60 -36.37 21.11
CA PRO A 461 -0.33 -37.44 21.47
C PRO A 461 0.26 -38.49 22.42
N SER A 462 -0.47 -38.80 23.50
CA SER A 462 -0.64 -40.19 23.92
C SER A 462 -2.07 -40.62 23.56
N SER A 463 -2.18 -41.56 22.60
CA SER A 463 -3.40 -41.88 21.84
C SER A 463 -4.66 -42.23 22.65
N LYS A 464 -4.54 -42.64 23.92
CA LYS A 464 -5.70 -42.97 24.77
C LYS A 464 -6.25 -41.73 25.49
N THR A 465 -5.37 -40.82 25.89
CA THR A 465 -5.69 -39.60 26.65
C THR A 465 -6.52 -38.63 25.82
N ILE A 466 -6.25 -38.53 24.51
CA ILE A 466 -6.98 -37.65 23.59
C ILE A 466 -8.46 -38.04 23.49
N LEU A 467 -8.73 -39.32 23.23
CA LEU A 467 -10.10 -39.79 23.04
C LEU A 467 -10.89 -39.78 24.35
N THR A 468 -10.22 -40.02 25.49
CA THR A 468 -10.82 -39.81 26.82
C THR A 468 -11.19 -38.35 27.04
N ASN A 469 -10.31 -37.40 26.68
CA ASN A 469 -10.59 -35.98 26.84
C ASN A 469 -11.69 -35.47 25.90
N ILE A 470 -11.74 -35.94 24.64
CA ILE A 470 -12.83 -35.57 23.72
C ILE A 470 -14.15 -36.11 24.24
N PHE A 471 -14.18 -37.35 24.73
CA PHE A 471 -15.40 -37.91 25.31
C PHE A 471 -15.88 -37.12 26.53
N MET A 472 -14.98 -36.80 27.45
CA MET A 472 -15.29 -35.99 28.64
C MET A 472 -15.76 -34.57 28.30
N ASP A 473 -15.32 -34.01 27.17
CA ASP A 473 -15.72 -32.67 26.76
C ASP A 473 -17.07 -32.66 26.03
N LEU A 474 -17.49 -33.80 25.46
CA LEU A 474 -18.81 -33.97 24.88
C LEU A 474 -19.86 -34.36 25.93
N ASP A 475 -19.45 -35.06 26.98
CA ASP A 475 -20.27 -35.38 28.15
C ASP A 475 -20.34 -34.16 29.09
N SER A 476 -21.06 -33.12 28.64
CA SER A 476 -21.23 -31.85 29.38
C SER A 476 -21.90 -32.06 30.74
N SER A 477 -22.80 -33.04 30.83
CA SER A 477 -23.51 -33.41 32.07
C SER A 477 -22.65 -34.21 33.04
N ARG A 478 -21.54 -34.79 32.56
CA ARG A 478 -20.57 -35.62 33.30
C ARG A 478 -21.19 -36.89 33.87
N ASP A 479 -22.19 -37.45 33.20
CA ASP A 479 -22.87 -38.67 33.62
C ASP A 479 -22.19 -39.96 33.11
N GLY A 480 -21.12 -39.80 32.34
CA GLY A 480 -20.32 -40.88 31.77
C GLY A 480 -20.83 -41.37 30.40
N GLN A 481 -21.84 -40.72 29.83
CA GLN A 481 -22.45 -41.02 28.54
C GLN A 481 -22.68 -39.74 27.75
N ILE A 482 -22.71 -39.82 26.42
CA ILE A 482 -23.04 -38.66 25.58
C ILE A 482 -24.47 -38.84 25.09
N SER A 483 -25.38 -38.03 25.61
CA SER A 483 -26.76 -37.95 25.14
C SER A 483 -26.86 -37.36 23.73
N TYR A 484 -27.99 -37.54 23.06
CA TYR A 484 -28.20 -36.94 21.74
C TYR A 484 -28.13 -35.40 21.78
N ASP A 485 -28.64 -34.78 22.84
CA ASP A 485 -28.63 -33.33 23.01
C ASP A 485 -27.19 -32.78 23.15
N GLU A 486 -26.35 -33.49 23.89
CA GLU A 486 -24.91 -33.22 23.97
C GLU A 486 -24.22 -33.42 22.62
N TRP A 487 -24.57 -34.46 21.88
CA TRP A 487 -24.04 -34.73 20.56
C TRP A 487 -24.46 -33.69 19.50
N GLU A 488 -25.73 -33.26 19.51
CA GLU A 488 -26.27 -32.30 18.53
C GLU A 488 -25.53 -30.95 18.60
N SER A 489 -24.99 -30.62 19.78
CA SER A 489 -24.19 -29.41 19.97
C SER A 489 -22.98 -29.31 19.03
N ILE A 490 -22.44 -30.44 18.56
CA ILE A 490 -21.36 -30.52 17.55
C ILE A 490 -21.80 -29.92 16.21
N GLY A 491 -23.07 -30.08 15.84
CA GLY A 491 -23.62 -29.56 14.58
C GLY A 491 -23.72 -28.04 14.53
N LYS A 492 -23.68 -27.38 15.70
CA LYS A 492 -23.54 -25.92 15.78
C LYS A 492 -22.12 -25.46 15.40
N VAL A 493 -21.12 -26.32 15.61
CA VAL A 493 -19.71 -26.06 15.33
C VAL A 493 -19.34 -26.46 13.90
N PHE A 494 -19.91 -27.54 13.39
CA PHE A 494 -19.66 -28.05 12.04
C PHE A 494 -20.96 -28.09 11.21
N PRO A 495 -21.36 -26.97 10.58
CA PRO A 495 -22.63 -26.87 9.85
C PRO A 495 -22.77 -27.88 8.71
N LYS A 496 -21.63 -28.31 8.13
CA LYS A 496 -21.58 -29.26 7.01
C LYS A 496 -22.09 -30.66 7.37
N ILE A 497 -21.91 -31.09 8.62
CA ILE A 497 -22.35 -32.42 9.09
C ILE A 497 -23.68 -32.35 9.86
N LYS A 498 -24.24 -31.16 10.05
CA LYS A 498 -25.44 -30.93 10.87
C LYS A 498 -26.63 -31.80 10.44
N ASN A 499 -26.81 -31.99 9.14
CA ASN A 499 -27.91 -32.78 8.59
C ASN A 499 -27.72 -34.29 8.75
N ASP A 500 -26.50 -34.74 9.02
CA ASP A 500 -26.14 -36.15 9.18
C ASP A 500 -25.91 -36.56 10.65
N LEU A 501 -25.98 -35.63 11.61
CA LEU A 501 -25.69 -35.89 13.02
C LEU A 501 -26.54 -37.00 13.63
N ASN A 502 -27.85 -37.02 13.34
CA ASN A 502 -28.77 -38.09 13.78
C ASN A 502 -28.28 -39.46 13.30
N ARG A 503 -27.94 -39.55 12.00
CA ARG A 503 -27.45 -40.78 11.40
C ARG A 503 -26.11 -41.20 12.01
N ILE A 504 -25.20 -40.26 12.28
CA ILE A 504 -23.90 -40.56 12.89
C ILE A 504 -24.07 -40.99 14.35
N PHE A 505 -24.99 -40.39 15.10
CA PHE A 505 -25.27 -40.79 16.47
C PHE A 505 -25.79 -42.24 16.53
N ASP A 506 -26.80 -42.55 15.70
CA ASP A 506 -27.37 -43.91 15.58
C ASP A 506 -26.36 -44.95 15.07
N LEU A 507 -25.27 -44.50 14.45
CA LEU A 507 -24.17 -45.36 13.99
C LEU A 507 -23.19 -45.69 15.11
N ILE A 508 -23.05 -44.80 16.09
CA ILE A 508 -22.10 -44.93 17.21
C ILE A 508 -22.81 -45.59 18.41
N ASP A 509 -24.07 -45.25 18.67
CA ASP A 509 -24.92 -45.91 19.66
C ASP A 509 -25.32 -47.32 19.18
N ASP A 510 -24.37 -48.24 19.30
CA ASP A 510 -24.48 -49.62 18.84
C ASP A 510 -25.58 -50.38 19.59
N ASN A 511 -25.75 -50.09 20.87
CA ASN A 511 -26.74 -50.75 21.72
C ASN A 511 -28.14 -50.12 21.65
N ARG A 512 -28.26 -48.92 21.03
CA ARG A 512 -29.49 -48.14 20.82
C ARG A 512 -30.23 -47.74 22.10
N ASN A 513 -29.51 -47.50 23.17
CA ASN A 513 -30.08 -47.01 24.43
C ASN A 513 -30.35 -45.49 24.40
N GLY A 514 -30.00 -44.80 23.32
CA GLY A 514 -30.18 -43.36 23.16
C GLY A 514 -29.00 -42.54 23.72
N SER A 515 -27.87 -43.17 24.04
CA SER A 515 -26.69 -42.51 24.59
C SER A 515 -25.40 -43.22 24.19
N ILE A 516 -24.36 -42.46 23.84
CA ILE A 516 -23.07 -43.03 23.45
C ILE A 516 -22.22 -43.24 24.69
N SER A 517 -21.92 -44.49 25.04
CA SER A 517 -20.96 -44.79 26.11
C SER A 517 -19.51 -44.58 25.65
N PHE A 518 -18.58 -44.43 26.61
CA PHE A 518 -17.15 -44.31 26.29
C PHE A 518 -16.63 -45.50 25.46
N LYS A 519 -17.18 -46.69 25.67
CA LYS A 519 -16.81 -47.90 24.93
C LYS A 519 -17.27 -47.82 23.46
N GLU A 520 -18.49 -47.36 23.21
CA GLU A 520 -19.04 -47.16 21.87
C GLU A 520 -18.29 -46.09 21.11
N PHE A 521 -18.06 -44.95 21.77
CA PHE A 521 -17.25 -43.85 21.24
C PHE A 521 -15.85 -44.31 20.81
N MET A 522 -15.15 -45.04 21.67
CA MET A 522 -13.81 -45.57 21.37
C MET A 522 -13.82 -46.63 20.25
N THR A 523 -14.91 -47.38 20.12
CA THR A 523 -15.06 -48.41 19.09
C THR A 523 -15.27 -47.77 17.72
N ALA A 524 -16.16 -46.78 17.63
CA ALA A 524 -16.39 -46.01 16.41
C ALA A 524 -15.11 -45.31 15.91
N PHE A 525 -14.36 -44.65 16.81
CA PHE A 525 -13.09 -44.00 16.44
C PHE A 525 -12.02 -44.97 15.92
N LYS A 526 -11.91 -46.17 16.51
CA LYS A 526 -11.00 -47.20 16.01
C LYS A 526 -11.38 -47.65 14.59
N LEU A 527 -12.66 -47.80 14.30
CA LEU A 527 -13.17 -48.15 12.97
C LEU A 527 -12.90 -47.05 11.93
N ILE A 528 -13.13 -45.79 12.28
CA ILE A 528 -12.84 -44.63 11.40
C ILE A 528 -11.34 -44.54 11.06
N ASN A 529 -10.46 -44.74 12.05
CA ASN A 529 -9.01 -44.74 11.82
C ASN A 529 -8.54 -45.92 10.95
N GLN A 530 -9.17 -47.09 11.07
CA GLN A 530 -8.91 -48.23 10.18
C GLN A 530 -9.37 -47.95 8.74
N LEU A 531 -10.47 -47.21 8.56
CA LEU A 531 -11.01 -46.79 7.26
C LEU A 531 -10.11 -45.76 6.55
N ASN A 532 -9.64 -44.74 7.27
CA ASN A 532 -8.75 -43.72 6.71
C ASN A 532 -7.39 -44.29 6.29
N ASN A 533 -6.86 -45.24 7.06
CA ASN A 533 -5.62 -45.95 6.70
C ASN A 533 -5.80 -46.92 5.52
N LYS A 534 -7.01 -47.46 5.28
CA LYS A 534 -7.33 -48.29 4.11
C LYS A 534 -7.62 -47.49 2.84
N LYS A 535 -8.14 -46.26 2.92
CA LYS A 535 -8.29 -45.36 1.75
C LYS A 535 -6.95 -45.06 1.05
N ALA A 536 -5.82 -45.19 1.75
CA ALA A 536 -4.47 -45.08 1.17
C ALA A 536 -3.99 -46.35 0.44
N LYS A 537 -4.70 -47.49 0.54
CA LYS A 537 -4.34 -48.77 -0.10
C LYS A 537 -5.58 -49.55 -0.57
N THR A 538 -6.10 -49.15 -1.73
CA THR A 538 -7.01 -49.89 -2.64
C THR A 538 -8.38 -50.40 -2.12
N THR A 539 -9.30 -50.47 -3.10
CA THR A 539 -10.73 -50.81 -3.09
C THR A 539 -11.12 -52.18 -2.52
N ASN A 540 -12.37 -52.24 -2.04
CA ASN A 540 -13.22 -53.38 -1.66
C ASN A 540 -13.27 -53.78 -0.17
N ASN A 541 -14.43 -53.56 0.46
CA ASN A 541 -15.23 -54.63 1.07
C ASN A 541 -16.57 -54.11 1.64
N ASP A 542 -17.64 -54.81 1.27
CA ASP A 542 -19.08 -54.55 1.47
C ASP A 542 -19.59 -54.67 2.93
N GLY A 543 -18.72 -54.49 3.93
CA GLY A 543 -19.10 -54.45 5.35
C GLY A 543 -19.02 -53.06 5.98
N LEU A 544 -18.57 -52.05 5.21
CA LEU A 544 -18.13 -50.75 5.73
C LEU A 544 -18.85 -49.55 5.12
N GLU A 545 -19.84 -49.76 4.24
CA GLU A 545 -20.61 -48.67 3.62
C GLU A 545 -21.34 -47.79 4.65
N LYS A 546 -21.66 -48.33 5.84
CA LYS A 546 -22.39 -47.59 6.87
C LYS A 546 -21.64 -46.34 7.39
N TYR A 547 -20.30 -46.37 7.38
CA TYR A 547 -19.41 -45.36 7.97
C TYR A 547 -18.56 -44.60 6.94
N GLN A 548 -18.78 -44.82 5.64
CA GLN A 548 -18.01 -44.17 4.57
C GLN A 548 -18.54 -42.79 4.14
N ASN A 549 -19.83 -42.54 4.35
CA ASN A 549 -20.42 -41.20 4.39
C ASN A 549 -20.39 -40.69 5.82
#